data_AF-A0AAW5T8L9-F1
#
_entry.id   AF-A0AAW5T8L9-F1
#
_cell.length_a   1.000
_cell.length_b   1.000
_cell.length_c   1.000
_cell.angle_alpha   90.00
_cell.angle_beta   90.00
_cell.angle_gamma   90.00
#
_symmetry.space_group_name_H-M   'P 1'
#
loop_
_entity.id
_entity.type
_entity.pdbx_description
1 polymer ?
#
loop_
_entity_poly.entity_id
_entity_poly.type
_entity_poly.pdbx_seq_one_letter_code
_entity_poly.pdbx_strand_id
1 'polypeptide(L)'
;MQDDDLSSESSLYLNFDLFAYIEFLVFSDRLSSAILVYRSARAHLDGMRERLVDDKKSGRHRVSGWEGGSDMVMDENLGVVEDSYLIAAGAATVSAVAGLESLLTDLVPDGQDAPSGLHNLVTGFLNNHRQHLSRSKHKGLVGKELKLGQRRNQLAHALTGSYFDRSNASSDMFSEKALEETFHLVGSLARWPLRFTTHGFGGAERRS
;
A
#
# COMPACT_ATOMS: atom_id res chain seq x y z
N MET A 1 -21.73 8.08 -13.32
CA MET A 1 -20.56 7.43 -13.96
C MET A 1 -19.64 8.58 -14.29
N GLN A 2 -18.70 8.86 -13.38
CA GLN A 2 -17.66 9.86 -13.57
C GLN A 2 -16.38 9.04 -13.61
N ASP A 3 -15.68 9.12 -14.73
CA ASP A 3 -14.34 8.61 -14.89
C ASP A 3 -13.46 9.34 -13.87
N ASP A 4 -13.06 8.61 -12.82
CA ASP A 4 -12.02 9.04 -11.90
C ASP A 4 -10.70 9.02 -12.67
N ASP A 5 -10.43 10.14 -13.33
CA ASP A 5 -9.19 10.40 -14.04
C ASP A 5 -8.01 10.26 -13.06
N LEU A 6 -7.26 9.17 -13.25
CA LEU A 6 -6.03 8.86 -12.53
C LEU A 6 -4.94 9.93 -12.78
N SER A 7 -5.14 10.86 -13.72
CA SER A 7 -4.21 11.95 -14.04
C SER A 7 -4.06 13.01 -12.92
N SER A 8 -4.91 12.98 -11.90
CA SER A 8 -4.81 13.88 -10.74
C SER A 8 -3.79 13.39 -9.68
N GLU A 9 -2.68 12.80 -10.13
CA GLU A 9 -1.65 12.23 -9.25
C GLU A 9 -1.09 13.27 -8.25
N SER A 10 -1.10 14.56 -8.57
CA SER A 10 -0.60 15.62 -7.69
C SER A 10 -1.55 16.00 -6.54
N SER A 11 -2.85 15.70 -6.64
CA SER A 11 -3.84 16.06 -5.59
C SER A 11 -3.86 15.10 -4.40
N LEU A 12 -3.16 13.96 -4.51
CA LEU A 12 -3.03 13.02 -3.42
C LEU A 12 -1.98 13.44 -2.40
N TYR A 13 -0.94 14.16 -2.84
CA TYR A 13 0.31 14.29 -2.08
C TYR A 13 0.34 15.40 -1.03
N LEU A 14 -0.42 16.49 -1.18
CA LEU A 14 -0.40 17.58 -0.20
C LEU A 14 -1.76 18.29 -0.17
N ASN A 15 -2.69 17.78 0.64
CA ASN A 15 -3.89 18.57 0.97
C ASN A 15 -3.57 19.41 2.21
N PHE A 16 -3.29 20.70 1.98
CA PHE A 16 -2.84 21.67 2.99
C PHE A 16 -3.83 21.88 4.15
N ASP A 17 -5.08 21.46 3.99
CA ASP A 17 -6.13 21.61 5.01
C ASP A 17 -6.05 20.56 6.15
N LEU A 18 -5.23 19.51 5.99
CA LEU A 18 -5.13 18.40 6.94
C LEU A 18 -3.88 18.46 7.84
N PHE A 19 -3.06 19.51 7.70
CA PHE A 19 -1.85 19.74 8.51
C PHE A 19 -2.13 20.05 9.99
N ALA A 20 -3.40 20.27 10.35
CA ALA A 20 -3.80 20.54 11.73
C ALA A 20 -3.65 19.32 12.67
N TYR A 21 -3.40 18.12 12.14
CA TYR A 21 -3.27 16.89 12.93
C TYR A 21 -1.88 16.28 12.72
N ILE A 22 -1.10 16.21 13.80
CA ILE A 22 0.28 15.70 13.80
C ILE A 22 0.30 14.23 13.35
N GLU A 23 -0.70 13.45 13.76
CA GLU A 23 -0.87 12.03 13.41
C GLU A 23 -0.98 11.85 11.90
N PHE A 24 -1.68 12.76 11.20
CA PHE A 24 -1.80 12.70 9.75
C PHE A 24 -0.50 13.10 9.05
N LEU A 25 0.27 14.04 9.60
CA LEU A 25 1.59 14.39 9.06
C LEU A 25 2.55 13.22 9.16
N VAL A 26 2.57 12.56 10.31
CA VAL A 26 3.38 11.35 10.53
C VAL A 26 2.96 10.23 9.57
N PHE A 27 1.65 10.02 9.38
CA PHE A 27 1.14 9.08 8.39
C PHE A 27 1.56 9.44 6.96
N SER A 28 1.42 10.70 6.56
CA SER A 28 1.73 11.17 5.20
C SER A 28 3.23 11.06 4.89
N ASP A 29 4.09 11.33 5.87
CA ASP A 29 5.55 11.15 5.76
C ASP A 29 5.90 9.66 5.57
N ARG A 30 5.30 8.78 6.38
CA ARG A 30 5.49 7.32 6.27
C ARG A 30 5.00 6.78 4.93
N LEU A 31 3.83 7.22 4.46
CA LEU A 31 3.28 6.80 3.17
C LEU A 31 4.17 7.29 2.02
N SER A 32 4.61 8.55 2.05
CA SER A 32 5.54 9.10 1.07
C SER A 32 6.87 8.35 1.06
N SER A 33 7.40 7.99 2.23
CA SER A 33 8.61 7.20 2.37
C SER A 33 8.45 5.80 1.76
N ALA A 34 7.32 5.12 2.00
CA ALA A 34 7.04 3.82 1.39
C ALA A 34 6.99 3.90 -0.15
N ILE A 35 6.36 4.96 -0.69
CA ILE A 35 6.31 5.22 -2.14
C ILE A 35 7.71 5.47 -2.69
N LEU A 36 8.51 6.30 -2.01
CA LEU A 36 9.88 6.62 -2.42
C LEU A 36 10.77 5.38 -2.45
N VAL A 37 10.72 4.57 -1.39
CA VAL A 37 11.48 3.31 -1.30
C VAL A 37 11.10 2.36 -2.42
N TYR A 38 9.80 2.18 -2.69
CA TYR A 38 9.35 1.36 -3.82
C TYR A 38 9.88 1.87 -5.16
N ARG A 39 9.71 3.17 -5.45
CA ARG A 39 10.15 3.77 -6.72
C ARG A 39 11.67 3.64 -6.90
N SER A 40 12.43 3.84 -5.82
CA SER A 40 13.89 3.68 -5.83
C SER A 40 14.30 2.23 -6.07
N ALA A 41 13.70 1.28 -5.36
CA ALA A 41 13.96 -0.15 -5.55
C ALA A 41 13.63 -0.58 -6.98
N ARG A 42 12.48 -0.12 -7.50
CA ARG A 42 12.08 -0.43 -8.88
C ARG A 42 13.05 0.10 -9.91
N ALA A 43 13.43 1.38 -9.83
CA ALA A 43 14.39 1.96 -10.77
C ALA A 43 15.73 1.21 -10.75
N HIS A 44 16.15 0.73 -9.58
CA HIS A 44 17.33 -0.12 -9.45
C HIS A 44 17.15 -1.49 -10.14
N LEU A 45 16.02 -2.16 -9.90
CA LEU A 45 15.69 -3.44 -10.51
C LEU A 45 15.56 -3.34 -12.03
N ASP A 46 14.99 -2.26 -12.56
CA ASP A 46 14.89 -1.99 -13.99
C ASP A 46 16.29 -1.94 -14.63
N GLY A 47 17.22 -1.21 -13.99
CA GLY A 47 18.62 -1.14 -14.44
C GLY A 47 19.35 -2.49 -14.35
N MET A 48 19.06 -3.31 -13.34
CA MET A 48 19.62 -4.67 -13.25
C MET A 48 19.07 -5.57 -14.36
N ARG A 49 17.75 -5.54 -14.58
CA ARG A 49 17.08 -6.33 -15.60
C ARG A 49 17.59 -5.98 -17.00
N GLU A 50 17.71 -4.68 -17.31
CA GLU A 50 18.24 -4.21 -18.59
C GLU A 50 19.65 -4.75 -18.85
N ARG A 51 20.55 -4.63 -17.87
CA ARG A 51 21.93 -5.16 -17.97
C ARG A 51 21.96 -6.66 -18.20
N LEU A 52 21.20 -7.44 -17.43
CA LEU A 52 21.15 -8.89 -17.56
C LEU A 52 20.57 -9.31 -18.91
N VAL A 53 19.52 -8.63 -19.40
CA VAL A 53 18.95 -8.87 -20.72
C VAL A 53 19.97 -8.58 -21.82
N ASP A 54 20.75 -7.50 -21.70
CA ASP A 54 21.79 -7.15 -22.66
C ASP A 54 22.97 -8.12 -22.61
N ASP A 55 23.39 -8.57 -21.44
CA ASP A 55 24.40 -9.62 -21.26
C ASP A 55 23.94 -10.96 -21.82
N LYS A 56 22.64 -11.27 -21.69
CA LYS A 56 22.01 -12.45 -22.28
C LYS A 56 22.02 -12.37 -23.80
N LYS A 57 21.57 -11.26 -24.38
CA LYS A 57 21.54 -11.03 -25.85
C LYS A 57 22.94 -11.03 -26.46
N SER A 58 23.90 -10.41 -25.80
CA SER A 58 25.28 -10.32 -26.29
C SER A 58 26.07 -11.62 -26.12
N GLY A 59 25.56 -12.58 -25.33
CA GLY A 59 26.25 -13.83 -25.04
C GLY A 59 27.47 -13.69 -24.12
N ARG A 60 27.72 -12.49 -23.56
CA ARG A 60 28.90 -12.21 -22.70
C ARG A 60 28.97 -13.07 -21.45
N HIS A 61 27.83 -13.57 -20.99
CA HIS A 61 27.72 -14.44 -19.83
C HIS A 61 28.17 -15.89 -20.10
N ARG A 62 28.28 -16.30 -21.38
CA ARG A 62 28.59 -17.68 -21.74
C ARG A 62 30.07 -17.99 -21.52
N VAL A 63 30.32 -19.12 -20.87
CA VAL A 63 31.66 -19.65 -20.63
C VAL A 63 31.89 -20.84 -21.55
N SER A 64 33.00 -20.83 -22.29
CA SER A 64 33.31 -21.90 -23.24
C SER A 64 33.45 -23.25 -22.53
N GLY A 65 32.73 -24.27 -23.01
CA GLY A 65 32.68 -25.60 -22.40
C GLY A 65 31.74 -25.72 -21.19
N TRP A 66 31.04 -24.65 -20.81
CA TRP A 66 30.04 -24.60 -19.74
C TRP A 66 28.76 -23.87 -20.20
N GLU A 67 28.49 -23.79 -21.50
CA GLU A 67 27.46 -22.89 -22.04
C GLU A 67 26.07 -23.13 -21.41
N GLY A 68 25.69 -24.40 -21.22
CA GLY A 68 24.40 -24.76 -20.63
C GLY A 68 24.24 -24.33 -19.17
N GLY A 69 25.31 -24.42 -18.36
CA GLY A 69 25.26 -23.98 -16.97
C GLY A 69 25.34 -22.46 -16.84
N SER A 70 26.05 -21.77 -17.75
CA SER A 70 26.07 -20.30 -17.76
C SER A 70 24.73 -19.71 -18.18
N ASP A 71 24.03 -20.35 -19.12
CA ASP A 71 22.68 -19.97 -19.54
C ASP A 71 21.70 -20.15 -18.37
N MET A 72 21.80 -21.27 -17.63
CA MET A 72 20.98 -21.53 -16.45
C MET A 72 21.17 -20.48 -15.34
N VAL A 73 22.41 -20.13 -15.02
CA VAL A 73 22.72 -19.09 -14.03
C VAL A 73 22.18 -17.72 -14.48
N MET A 74 22.26 -17.42 -15.78
CA MET A 74 21.68 -16.19 -16.32
C MET A 74 20.15 -16.15 -16.16
N ASP A 75 19.48 -17.27 -16.43
CA ASP A 75 18.03 -17.40 -16.25
C ASP A 75 17.62 -17.29 -14.77
N GLU A 76 18.38 -17.91 -13.86
CA GLU A 76 18.19 -17.78 -12.41
C GLU A 76 18.35 -16.33 -11.95
N ASN A 77 19.39 -15.64 -12.41
CA ASN A 77 19.61 -14.22 -12.06
C ASN A 77 18.46 -13.32 -12.54
N LEU A 78 17.92 -13.57 -13.74
CA LEU A 78 16.73 -12.87 -14.23
C LEU A 78 15.51 -13.18 -13.36
N GLY A 79 15.31 -14.45 -12.98
CA GLY A 79 14.24 -14.86 -12.07
C GLY A 79 14.31 -14.18 -10.71
N VAL A 80 15.51 -14.06 -10.11
CA VAL A 80 15.72 -13.33 -8.85
C VAL A 80 15.32 -11.86 -8.96
N VAL A 81 15.60 -11.21 -10.08
CA VAL A 81 15.17 -9.83 -10.33
C VAL A 81 13.65 -9.74 -10.44
N GLU A 82 13.01 -10.69 -11.12
CA GLU A 82 11.54 -10.78 -11.24
C GLU A 82 10.86 -10.95 -9.87
N ASP A 83 11.34 -11.88 -9.04
CA ASP A 83 10.85 -12.08 -7.67
C ASP A 83 11.05 -10.82 -6.80
N SER A 84 12.16 -10.10 -7.00
CA SER A 84 12.47 -8.88 -6.25
C SER A 84 11.46 -7.76 -6.52
N TYR A 85 10.88 -7.66 -7.73
CA TYR A 85 9.80 -6.69 -8.00
C TYR A 85 8.56 -7.00 -7.15
N LEU A 86 8.17 -8.26 -7.06
CA LEU A 86 7.03 -8.70 -6.26
C LEU A 86 7.25 -8.36 -4.79
N ILE A 87 8.43 -8.69 -4.27
CA ILE A 87 8.80 -8.40 -2.88
C ILE A 87 8.76 -6.89 -2.61
N ALA A 88 9.32 -6.08 -3.51
CA ALA A 88 9.32 -4.62 -3.36
C ALA A 88 7.89 -4.04 -3.34
N ALA A 89 7.03 -4.46 -4.28
CA ALA A 89 5.63 -4.01 -4.33
C ALA A 89 4.84 -4.49 -3.10
N GLY A 90 5.07 -5.72 -2.66
CA GLY A 90 4.48 -6.29 -1.46
C GLY A 90 4.88 -5.54 -0.19
N ALA A 91 6.17 -5.31 0.00
CA ALA A 91 6.70 -4.57 1.16
C ALA A 91 6.13 -3.14 1.23
N ALA A 92 6.01 -2.48 0.08
CA ALA A 92 5.39 -1.15 0.00
C ALA A 92 3.90 -1.18 0.35
N THR A 93 3.16 -2.19 -0.10
CA THR A 93 1.75 -2.42 0.26
C THR A 93 1.59 -2.61 1.77
N VAL A 94 2.39 -3.49 2.37
CA VAL A 94 2.37 -3.75 3.82
C VAL A 94 2.70 -2.49 4.61
N SER A 95 3.73 -1.75 4.18
CA SER A 95 4.16 -0.51 4.84
C SER A 95 3.07 0.56 4.80
N ALA A 96 2.39 0.74 3.66
CA ALA A 96 1.29 1.69 3.52
C ALA A 96 0.09 1.30 4.41
N VAL A 97 -0.27 0.01 4.45
CA VAL A 97 -1.35 -0.50 5.31
C VAL A 97 -1.00 -0.34 6.79
N ALA A 98 0.22 -0.66 7.19
CA ALA A 98 0.69 -0.48 8.56
C ALA A 98 0.68 1.00 8.97
N GLY A 99 1.03 1.91 8.05
CA GLY A 99 0.89 3.34 8.26
C GLY A 99 -0.56 3.75 8.55
N LEU A 100 -1.52 3.22 7.78
CA LEU A 100 -2.95 3.47 8.01
C LEU A 100 -3.44 2.87 9.33
N GLU A 101 -3.02 1.65 9.67
CA GLU A 101 -3.33 1.03 10.97
C GLU A 101 -2.82 1.90 12.11
N SER A 102 -1.56 2.35 12.06
CA SER A 102 -0.99 3.27 13.06
C SER A 102 -1.79 4.56 13.19
N LEU A 103 -2.15 5.21 12.07
CA LEU A 103 -2.98 6.41 12.10
C LEU A 103 -4.32 6.14 12.80
N LEU A 104 -4.99 5.03 12.48
CA LEU A 104 -6.28 4.70 13.08
C LEU A 104 -6.14 4.37 14.57
N THR A 105 -5.03 3.76 15.00
CA THR A 105 -4.69 3.54 16.40
C THR A 105 -4.50 4.87 17.13
N ASP A 106 -3.76 5.81 16.56
CA ASP A 106 -3.48 7.12 17.15
C ASP A 106 -4.76 7.98 17.28
N LEU A 107 -5.82 7.66 16.52
CA LEU A 107 -7.11 8.33 16.58
C LEU A 107 -8.13 7.66 17.53
N VAL A 108 -7.75 6.57 18.21
CA VAL A 108 -8.58 5.96 19.25
C VAL A 108 -8.54 6.86 20.51
N PRO A 109 -9.69 7.20 21.12
CA PRO A 109 -9.71 8.06 22.31
C PRO A 109 -8.90 7.49 23.49
N ASP A 110 -8.25 8.39 24.23
CA ASP A 110 -7.51 8.05 25.45
C ASP A 110 -8.39 7.26 26.44
N GLY A 111 -7.85 6.15 26.94
CA GLY A 111 -8.55 5.26 27.88
C GLY A 111 -9.40 4.16 27.24
N GLN A 112 -9.39 4.02 25.90
CA GLN A 112 -9.89 2.83 25.21
C GLN A 112 -8.73 2.01 24.63
N ASP A 113 -8.81 0.69 24.77
CA ASP A 113 -7.86 -0.20 24.11
C ASP A 113 -8.09 -0.16 22.60
N ALA A 114 -7.06 0.22 21.85
CA ALA A 114 -7.11 0.20 20.39
C ALA A 114 -7.21 -1.26 19.90
N PRO A 115 -8.23 -1.61 19.11
CA PRO A 115 -8.35 -2.96 18.61
C PRO A 115 -7.23 -3.26 17.61
N SER A 116 -6.75 -4.51 17.58
CA SER A 116 -5.73 -4.92 16.63
C SER A 116 -6.29 -5.18 15.23
N GLY A 117 -5.57 -4.73 14.21
CA GLY A 117 -5.80 -5.05 12.80
C GLY A 117 -6.76 -4.09 12.08
N LEU A 118 -6.46 -3.83 10.81
CA LEU A 118 -7.16 -2.86 9.97
C LEU A 118 -8.69 -3.00 10.00
N HIS A 119 -9.22 -4.21 9.88
CA HIS A 119 -10.66 -4.44 9.86
C HIS A 119 -11.36 -3.92 11.13
N ASN A 120 -10.78 -4.23 12.30
CA ASN A 120 -11.37 -3.85 13.57
C ASN A 120 -11.23 -2.35 13.82
N LEU A 121 -10.09 -1.77 13.45
CA LEU A 121 -9.84 -0.33 13.54
C LEU A 121 -10.82 0.45 12.65
N VAL A 122 -10.96 0.06 11.38
CA VAL A 122 -11.90 0.69 10.44
C VAL A 122 -13.34 0.52 10.92
N THR A 123 -13.75 -0.70 11.28
CA THR A 123 -15.13 -0.96 11.71
C THR A 123 -15.47 -0.24 13.01
N GLY A 124 -14.57 -0.23 13.99
CA GLY A 124 -14.74 0.51 15.24
C GLY A 124 -14.88 2.01 14.99
N PHE A 125 -13.99 2.57 14.17
CA PHE A 125 -14.03 3.99 13.83
C PHE A 125 -15.30 4.37 13.06
N LEU A 126 -15.75 3.54 12.11
CA LEU A 126 -17.00 3.73 11.36
C LEU A 126 -18.24 3.64 12.25
N ASN A 127 -18.27 2.69 13.20
CA ASN A 127 -19.40 2.52 14.11
C ASN A 127 -19.56 3.71 15.06
N ASN A 128 -18.45 4.25 15.58
CA ASN A 128 -18.45 5.43 16.45
C ASN A 128 -18.99 6.68 15.75
N HIS A 129 -18.90 6.73 14.42
CA HIS A 129 -19.33 7.87 13.60
C HIS A 129 -20.49 7.54 12.67
N ARG A 130 -21.22 6.44 12.93
CA ARG A 130 -22.28 5.92 12.05
C ARG A 130 -23.38 6.94 11.77
N GLN A 131 -23.67 7.83 12.73
CA GLN A 131 -24.65 8.90 12.61
C GLN A 131 -24.30 9.95 11.53
N HIS A 132 -23.03 10.04 11.13
CA HIS A 132 -22.56 10.97 10.10
C HIS A 132 -22.31 10.29 8.74
N LEU A 133 -22.70 9.02 8.60
CA LEU A 133 -22.46 8.21 7.41
C LEU A 133 -23.75 7.69 6.77
N SER A 134 -23.86 7.85 5.46
CA SER A 134 -24.82 7.08 4.69
C SER A 134 -24.40 5.60 4.64
N ARG A 135 -25.39 4.70 4.55
CA ARG A 135 -25.14 3.25 4.44
C ARG A 135 -24.24 2.90 3.25
N SER A 136 -24.42 3.59 2.12
CA SER A 136 -23.60 3.39 0.91
C SER A 136 -22.13 3.74 1.16
N LYS A 137 -21.87 4.88 1.82
CA LYS A 137 -20.51 5.33 2.14
C LYS A 137 -19.83 4.38 3.15
N HIS A 138 -20.57 3.93 4.16
CA HIS A 138 -20.08 2.92 5.10
C HIS A 138 -19.67 1.63 4.38
N LYS A 139 -20.54 1.09 3.51
CA LYS A 139 -20.23 -0.12 2.73
C LYS A 139 -19.02 0.09 1.81
N GLY A 140 -18.90 1.27 1.21
CA GLY A 140 -17.74 1.63 0.38
C GLY A 140 -16.42 1.61 1.16
N LEU A 141 -16.39 2.20 2.36
CA LEU A 141 -15.18 2.23 3.19
C LEU A 141 -14.76 0.84 3.66
N VAL A 142 -15.71 0.00 4.09
CA VAL A 142 -15.45 -1.41 4.41
C VAL A 142 -14.96 -2.17 3.17
N GLY A 143 -15.53 -1.92 2.00
CA GLY A 143 -15.06 -2.56 0.75
C GLY A 143 -13.61 -2.20 0.41
N LYS A 144 -13.18 -0.96 0.65
CA LYS A 144 -11.79 -0.54 0.48
C LYS A 144 -10.86 -1.25 1.45
N GLU A 145 -11.26 -1.35 2.73
CA GLU A 145 -10.52 -2.08 3.76
C GLU A 145 -10.32 -3.55 3.39
N LEU A 146 -11.40 -4.24 3.01
CA LEU A 146 -11.35 -5.65 2.59
C LEU A 146 -10.38 -5.86 1.42
N LYS A 147 -10.37 -4.94 0.45
CA LYS A 147 -9.46 -5.00 -0.69
C LYS A 147 -7.99 -4.85 -0.25
N LEU A 148 -7.69 -3.99 0.71
CA LEU A 148 -6.34 -3.86 1.29
C LEU A 148 -5.93 -5.12 2.07
N GLY A 149 -6.85 -5.67 2.87
CA GLY A 149 -6.64 -6.92 3.62
C GLY A 149 -6.32 -8.11 2.71
N GLN A 150 -7.06 -8.25 1.60
CA GLN A 150 -6.79 -9.26 0.58
C GLN A 150 -5.38 -9.13 0.01
N ARG A 151 -4.99 -7.92 -0.41
CA ARG A 151 -3.66 -7.65 -0.97
C ARG A 151 -2.52 -8.01 -0.02
N ARG A 152 -2.64 -7.64 1.25
CA ARG A 152 -1.66 -8.01 2.30
C ARG A 152 -1.56 -9.52 2.46
N ASN A 153 -2.68 -10.23 2.51
CA ASN A 153 -2.69 -11.69 2.70
C ASN A 153 -2.11 -12.43 1.49
N GLN A 154 -2.40 -11.97 0.28
CA GLN A 154 -1.84 -12.54 -0.94
C GLN A 154 -0.33 -12.38 -1.04
N LEU A 155 0.26 -11.33 -0.47
CA LEU A 155 1.72 -11.25 -0.34
C LEU A 155 2.27 -12.37 0.55
N ALA A 156 1.64 -12.62 1.69
CA ALA A 156 2.06 -13.71 2.56
C ALA A 156 1.99 -15.06 1.83
N HIS A 157 0.96 -15.28 1.01
CA HIS A 157 0.86 -16.47 0.16
C HIS A 157 1.95 -16.53 -0.92
N ALA A 158 2.27 -15.40 -1.57
CA ALA A 158 3.33 -15.32 -2.57
C ALA A 158 4.71 -15.64 -1.97
N LEU A 159 5.02 -15.11 -0.78
CA LEU A 159 6.29 -15.32 -0.09
C LEU A 159 6.45 -16.74 0.48
N THR A 160 5.36 -17.33 0.99
CA THR A 160 5.41 -18.66 1.62
C THR A 160 5.22 -19.81 0.64
N GLY A 161 4.93 -19.51 -0.63
CA GLY A 161 4.72 -20.51 -1.67
C GLY A 161 3.54 -21.45 -1.39
N SER A 162 2.56 -21.02 -0.58
CA SER A 162 1.49 -21.92 -0.12
C SER A 162 0.73 -22.50 -1.31
N TYR A 163 0.71 -23.83 -1.40
CA TYR A 163 0.05 -24.64 -2.44
C TYR A 163 -1.47 -24.43 -2.57
N PHE A 164 -2.08 -23.63 -1.68
CA PHE A 164 -3.47 -23.24 -1.80
C PHE A 164 -3.61 -22.11 -2.81
N ASP A 165 -3.77 -22.54 -4.06
CA ASP A 165 -4.43 -21.81 -5.13
C ASP A 165 -3.65 -20.65 -5.77
N ARG A 166 -2.62 -21.01 -6.55
CA ARG A 166 -1.98 -20.12 -7.53
C ARG A 166 -2.96 -19.53 -8.57
N SER A 167 -4.21 -19.99 -8.63
CA SER A 167 -5.22 -19.42 -9.52
C SER A 167 -5.72 -18.03 -9.10
N ASN A 168 -5.50 -17.63 -7.83
CA ASN A 168 -5.97 -16.35 -7.28
C ASN A 168 -4.86 -15.35 -6.89
N ALA A 169 -3.60 -15.78 -6.90
CA ALA A 169 -2.46 -14.86 -6.81
C ALA A 169 -2.09 -14.40 -8.22
N SER A 170 -2.92 -13.55 -8.84
CA SER A 170 -2.56 -13.00 -10.14
C SER A 170 -1.32 -12.11 -9.98
N SER A 171 -0.31 -12.31 -10.83
CA SER A 171 0.88 -11.45 -10.93
C SER A 171 0.50 -9.98 -11.07
N ASP A 172 -0.67 -9.70 -11.67
CA ASP A 172 -1.22 -8.37 -11.88
C ASP A 172 -1.48 -7.59 -10.59
N MET A 173 -1.56 -8.27 -9.45
CA MET A 173 -1.86 -7.60 -8.18
C MET A 173 -0.64 -6.99 -7.49
N PHE A 174 0.56 -7.37 -7.90
CA PHE A 174 1.81 -6.67 -7.56
C PHE A 174 2.31 -5.80 -8.70
N SER A 175 1.48 -5.57 -9.72
CA SER A 175 1.76 -4.58 -10.74
C SER A 175 1.83 -3.17 -10.14
N GLU A 176 2.51 -2.28 -10.84
CA GLU A 176 2.52 -0.85 -10.57
C GLU A 176 1.12 -0.29 -10.33
N LYS A 177 0.20 -0.60 -11.24
CA LYS A 177 -1.18 -0.13 -11.19
C LYS A 177 -1.88 -0.58 -9.92
N ALA A 178 -1.69 -1.84 -9.52
CA ALA A 178 -2.30 -2.36 -8.29
C ALA A 178 -1.69 -1.70 -7.04
N LEU A 179 -0.39 -1.37 -7.07
CA LEU A 179 0.28 -0.68 -5.98
C LEU A 179 -0.15 0.80 -5.89
N GLU A 180 -0.24 1.50 -7.01
CA GLU A 180 -0.77 2.87 -7.07
C GLU A 180 -2.20 2.93 -6.54
N GLU A 181 -3.04 1.97 -6.95
CA GLU A 181 -4.38 1.84 -6.39
C GLU A 181 -4.32 1.59 -4.88
N THR A 182 -3.36 0.80 -4.38
CA THR A 182 -3.20 0.57 -2.94
C THR A 182 -2.90 1.87 -2.20
N PHE A 183 -1.94 2.66 -2.69
CA PHE A 183 -1.61 3.96 -2.09
C PHE A 183 -2.82 4.90 -2.13
N HIS A 184 -3.57 4.90 -3.23
CA HIS A 184 -4.80 5.68 -3.35
C HIS A 184 -5.85 5.25 -2.32
N LEU A 185 -6.10 3.94 -2.18
CA LEU A 185 -7.06 3.40 -1.23
C LEU A 185 -6.68 3.77 0.21
N VAL A 186 -5.41 3.57 0.57
CA VAL A 186 -4.83 3.92 1.88
C VAL A 186 -5.01 5.42 2.17
N GLY A 187 -4.58 6.30 1.26
CA GLY A 187 -4.75 7.75 1.42
C GLY A 187 -6.22 8.16 1.51
N SER A 188 -7.10 7.51 0.75
CA SER A 188 -8.54 7.81 0.78
C SER A 188 -9.21 7.40 2.09
N LEU A 189 -8.76 6.30 2.71
CA LEU A 189 -9.24 5.85 4.02
C LEU A 189 -8.72 6.78 5.14
N ALA A 190 -7.45 7.18 5.09
CA ALA A 190 -6.84 8.08 6.06
C ALA A 190 -7.49 9.48 6.12
N ARG A 191 -8.03 9.96 4.99
CA ARG A 191 -8.74 11.26 4.94
C ARG A 191 -10.09 11.26 5.65
N TRP A 192 -10.69 10.08 5.87
CA TRP A 192 -12.04 10.01 6.39
C TRP A 192 -12.15 10.36 7.89
N PRO A 193 -11.28 9.81 8.77
CA PRO A 193 -11.27 10.17 10.18
C PRO A 193 -11.14 11.66 10.49
N LEU A 194 -10.32 12.36 9.70
CA LEU A 194 -10.03 13.79 9.89
C LEU A 194 -11.25 14.69 9.66
N ARG A 195 -12.27 14.20 8.96
CA ARG A 195 -13.51 14.96 8.75
C ARG A 195 -14.38 15.04 10.01
N PHE A 196 -14.14 14.19 11.01
CA PHE A 196 -14.94 14.15 12.23
C PHE A 196 -14.22 14.78 13.43
N THR A 197 -12.90 14.80 13.41
CA THR A 197 -12.09 15.48 14.44
C THR A 197 -12.24 17.01 14.37
N THR A 198 -12.53 17.56 13.19
CA THR A 198 -12.75 19.03 13.00
C THR A 198 -13.98 19.61 13.70
N HIS A 199 -14.93 18.79 14.17
CA HIS A 199 -16.16 19.27 14.80
C HIS A 199 -16.17 19.14 16.34
N GLY A 200 -15.07 18.72 16.96
CA GLY A 200 -14.99 18.44 18.41
C GLY A 200 -14.60 19.63 19.31
N PHE A 201 -14.06 20.73 18.78
CA PHE A 201 -13.50 21.83 19.59
C PHE A 201 -14.39 23.07 19.75
N GLY A 202 -15.67 23.00 19.39
CA GLY A 202 -16.61 24.14 19.46
C GLY A 202 -17.53 24.20 20.70
N GLY A 203 -17.31 23.36 21.72
CA GLY A 203 -18.33 23.07 22.74
C GLY A 203 -17.96 23.29 24.20
N ALA A 204 -16.86 23.99 24.51
CA ALA A 204 -16.41 24.16 25.89
C ALA A 204 -15.91 25.57 26.22
N GLU A 205 -16.64 26.61 25.81
CA GLU A 205 -16.47 27.95 26.37
C GLU A 205 -17.78 28.73 26.21
N ARG A 206 -18.63 28.67 27.24
CA ARG A 206 -19.67 29.66 27.64
C ARG A 206 -20.62 29.02 28.65
N ARG A 207 -20.12 28.76 29.86
CA ARG A 207 -20.91 28.79 31.10
C ARG A 207 -19.99 29.18 32.25
N SER A 208 -19.81 30.48 32.41
CA SER A 208 -19.60 31.17 33.70
C SER A 208 -19.87 32.65 33.48
#